data_AF-A0A1F5LJ66-F1
#
_entry.id   AF-A0A1F5LJ66-F1
#
_cell.length_a   1.000
_cell.length_b   1.000
_cell.length_c   1.000
_cell.angle_alpha   90.00
_cell.angle_beta   90.00
_cell.angle_gamma   90.00
#
_symmetry.space_group_name_H-M   'P 1'
#
loop_
_entity.id
_entity.type
_entity.pdbx_description
1 polymer ?
#
loop_
_entity_poly.entity_id
_entity_poly.type
_entity_poly.pdbx_seq_one_letter_code
_entity_poly.pdbx_strand_id
1 'polypeptide(L)'
;MPVYFNPLTKEPYLRLPAPCSHIIITMDRPHDIEETSKEMTEILNDPLVYPWLEGPPYPFLPEHAVDWINMQCKENEAIRTKLQQEYEQSKNQTQSNDSSDQDGPPKFFDVCAFRCIREVTEYDLKTGAALKDVFIGSISITRYAFYELEYGSSAREEAQARNNEIPAGNKDIVWGLGNYLSPKYHGQGIMTLAVRTLIRDWAIPRMNLHILKASYLVGNTGSSKVMRH
;
A
#
# COMPACT_ATOMS: atom_id res chain seq x y z
N MET A 1 -18.18 -3.76 -0.64
CA MET A 1 -16.77 -4.09 -0.95
C MET A 1 -16.00 -2.78 -1.07
N PRO A 2 -14.97 -2.51 -0.24
CA PRO A 2 -14.28 -1.22 -0.22
C PRO A 2 -13.14 -1.10 -1.26
N VAL A 3 -12.82 -2.18 -1.97
CA VAL A 3 -11.95 -2.17 -3.15
C VAL A 3 -12.80 -1.83 -4.39
N TYR A 4 -12.42 -0.76 -5.08
CA TYR A 4 -13.03 -0.34 -6.33
C TYR A 4 -12.29 -0.95 -7.52
N PHE A 5 -12.96 -1.00 -8.67
CA PHE A 5 -12.37 -1.47 -9.92
C PHE A 5 -12.52 -0.36 -10.97
N ASN A 6 -11.43 -0.03 -11.66
CA ASN A 6 -11.50 0.88 -12.78
C ASN A 6 -12.33 0.20 -13.90
N PRO A 7 -13.44 0.79 -14.37
CA PRO A 7 -14.31 0.12 -15.32
C PRO A 7 -13.66 -0.09 -16.71
N LEU A 8 -12.61 0.68 -17.04
CA LEU A 8 -11.89 0.60 -18.30
C LEU A 8 -10.75 -0.42 -18.22
N THR A 9 -9.88 -0.30 -17.22
CA THR A 9 -8.69 -1.15 -17.08
C THR A 9 -8.93 -2.41 -16.27
N LYS A 10 -10.07 -2.48 -15.55
CA LYS A 10 -10.41 -3.50 -14.55
C LYS A 10 -9.43 -3.55 -13.38
N GLU A 11 -8.58 -2.54 -13.23
CA GLU A 11 -7.60 -2.51 -12.15
C GLU A 11 -8.27 -2.27 -10.78
N PRO A 12 -7.92 -3.04 -9.74
CA PRO A 12 -8.38 -2.77 -8.39
C PRO A 12 -7.65 -1.56 -7.79
N TYR A 13 -8.38 -0.72 -7.04
CA TYR A 13 -7.82 0.43 -6.33
C TYR A 13 -8.62 0.74 -5.06
N LEU A 14 -7.97 1.43 -4.11
CA LEU A 14 -8.62 2.10 -2.99
C LEU A 14 -8.75 3.59 -3.30
N ARG A 15 -9.82 4.24 -2.85
CA ARG A 15 -10.01 5.69 -3.02
C ARG A 15 -10.02 6.36 -1.66
N LEU A 16 -9.29 7.46 -1.52
CA LEU A 16 -9.35 8.23 -0.29
C LEU A 16 -10.72 8.91 -0.17
N PRO A 17 -11.26 9.08 1.06
CA PRO A 17 -12.49 9.84 1.25
C PRO A 17 -12.26 11.34 0.96
N ALA A 18 -13.37 12.08 0.84
CA ALA A 18 -13.30 13.54 0.77
C ALA A 18 -12.53 14.11 1.98
N PRO A 19 -11.75 15.20 1.79
CA PRO A 19 -11.63 16.02 0.57
C PRO A 19 -10.62 15.47 -0.45
N CYS A 20 -9.88 14.39 -0.16
CA CYS A 20 -8.83 13.84 -1.01
C CYS A 20 -9.35 12.80 -2.01
N SER A 21 -10.60 12.89 -2.47
CA SER A 21 -11.21 11.90 -3.36
C SER A 21 -10.56 11.79 -4.74
N HIS A 22 -9.68 12.73 -5.08
CA HIS A 22 -8.82 12.71 -6.26
C HIS A 22 -7.59 11.80 -6.11
N ILE A 23 -7.32 11.29 -4.91
CA ILE A 23 -6.22 10.38 -4.61
C ILE A 23 -6.72 8.94 -4.55
N ILE A 24 -5.97 8.05 -5.21
CA ILE A 24 -6.18 6.60 -5.18
C ILE A 24 -4.93 5.89 -4.65
N ILE A 25 -5.11 4.68 -4.14
CA ILE A 25 -4.02 3.76 -3.80
C ILE A 25 -4.13 2.54 -4.69
N THR A 26 -3.08 2.24 -5.45
CA THR A 26 -3.04 1.13 -6.41
C THR A 26 -1.94 0.14 -6.05
N MET A 27 -1.94 -1.00 -6.71
CA MET A 27 -0.77 -1.87 -6.78
C MET A 27 0.27 -1.27 -7.73
N ASP A 28 1.50 -1.78 -7.69
CA ASP A 28 2.49 -1.52 -8.73
C ASP A 28 2.02 -2.07 -10.09
N ARG A 29 2.38 -1.35 -11.15
CA ARG A 29 1.92 -1.58 -12.51
C ARG A 29 3.12 -1.80 -13.43
N PRO A 30 3.21 -2.95 -14.12
CA PRO A 30 4.27 -3.15 -15.11
C PRO A 30 4.23 -2.16 -16.28
N HIS A 31 3.04 -1.68 -16.65
CA HIS A 31 2.87 -0.76 -17.78
C HIS A 31 3.19 0.71 -17.46
N ASP A 32 3.23 1.09 -16.18
CA ASP A 32 3.60 2.45 -15.74
C ASP A 32 5.02 2.51 -15.16
N ILE A 33 5.84 1.47 -15.39
CA ILE A 33 7.15 1.35 -14.75
C ILE A 33 8.06 2.55 -15.04
N GLU A 34 8.02 3.12 -16.25
CA GLU A 34 8.83 4.27 -16.63
C GLU A 34 8.43 5.53 -15.82
N GLU A 35 7.14 5.84 -15.76
CA GLU A 35 6.63 6.98 -14.98
C GLU A 35 6.90 6.80 -13.49
N THR A 36 6.52 5.64 -12.95
CA THR A 36 6.60 5.40 -11.51
C THR A 36 8.05 5.30 -11.05
N SER A 37 8.95 4.72 -11.85
CA SER A 37 10.39 4.68 -11.51
C SER A 37 11.01 6.07 -11.52
N LYS A 38 10.65 6.91 -12.49
CA LYS A 38 11.11 8.30 -12.57
C LYS A 38 10.64 9.10 -11.36
N GLU A 39 9.34 9.16 -11.09
CA GLU A 39 8.79 9.91 -9.96
C GLU A 39 9.32 9.39 -8.62
N MET A 40 9.39 8.06 -8.45
CA MET A 40 9.99 7.44 -7.25
C MET A 40 11.45 7.87 -7.07
N THR A 41 12.23 7.90 -8.15
CA THR A 41 13.64 8.31 -8.10
C THR A 41 13.80 9.76 -7.71
N GLU A 42 12.99 10.66 -8.27
CA GLU A 42 13.00 12.07 -7.91
C GLU A 42 12.64 12.27 -6.43
N ILE A 43 11.57 11.62 -5.95
CA ILE A 43 11.10 11.75 -4.57
C ILE A 43 12.12 11.21 -3.56
N LEU A 44 12.73 10.05 -3.83
CA LEU A 44 13.63 9.38 -2.90
C LEU A 44 15.04 9.98 -2.87
N ASN A 45 15.36 10.90 -3.78
CA ASN A 45 16.57 11.72 -3.70
C ASN A 45 16.30 13.15 -3.20
N ASP A 46 15.03 13.49 -2.90
CA ASP A 46 14.68 14.82 -2.41
C ASP A 46 15.15 15.03 -0.95
N PRO A 47 15.84 16.15 -0.63
CA PRO A 47 16.35 16.42 0.71
C PRO A 47 15.28 16.60 1.79
N LEU A 48 14.02 16.79 1.41
CA LEU A 48 12.89 16.81 2.34
C LEU A 48 12.34 15.40 2.62
N VAL A 49 12.84 14.38 1.94
CA VAL A 49 12.38 12.98 2.04
C VAL A 49 13.49 12.06 2.50
N TYR A 50 14.59 11.94 1.76
CA TYR A 50 15.60 10.89 1.99
C TYR A 50 16.21 10.87 3.41
N PRO A 51 16.44 12.00 4.11
CA PRO A 51 17.03 11.97 5.47
C PRO A 51 16.10 11.31 6.49
N TRP A 52 14.82 11.15 6.14
CA TRP A 52 13.78 10.67 7.03
C TRP A 52 13.42 9.20 6.82
N LEU A 53 14.18 8.49 5.99
CA LEU A 53 13.95 7.10 5.64
C LEU A 53 15.08 6.19 6.17
N GLU A 54 14.74 4.98 6.61
CA GLU A 54 15.73 3.94 6.95
C GLU A 54 16.36 3.32 5.69
N GLY A 55 15.57 3.26 4.62
CA GLY A 55 15.97 2.87 3.28
C GLY A 55 14.95 3.41 2.28
N PRO A 56 15.19 3.30 0.97
CA PRO A 56 16.28 2.58 0.30
C PRO A 56 17.63 3.32 0.33
N PRO A 57 18.72 2.76 -0.25
CA PRO A 57 20.03 3.41 -0.28
C PRO A 57 20.01 4.81 -0.90
N TYR A 58 20.86 5.69 -0.40
CA TYR A 58 21.14 7.00 -0.97
C TYR A 58 22.55 7.04 -1.58
N PRO A 59 22.74 7.53 -2.82
CA PRO A 59 21.69 7.99 -3.74
C PRO A 59 20.81 6.84 -4.24
N PHE A 60 19.55 7.14 -4.49
CA PHE A 60 18.61 6.16 -5.03
C PHE A 60 18.64 6.21 -6.55
N LEU A 61 19.05 5.12 -7.20
CA LEU A 61 19.26 5.07 -8.64
C LEU A 61 17.97 4.67 -9.38
N PRO A 62 17.79 5.07 -10.65
CA PRO A 62 16.66 4.64 -11.47
C PRO A 62 16.49 3.12 -11.52
N GLU A 63 17.60 2.37 -11.57
CA GLU A 63 17.59 0.91 -11.61
C GLU A 63 16.99 0.32 -10.33
N HIS A 64 17.26 0.93 -9.17
CA HIS A 64 16.66 0.49 -7.89
C HIS A 64 15.13 0.63 -7.93
N ALA A 65 14.60 1.67 -8.57
CA ALA A 65 13.17 1.89 -8.70
C ALA A 65 12.52 0.82 -9.59
N VAL A 66 13.14 0.54 -10.75
CA VAL A 66 12.68 -0.48 -11.69
C VAL A 66 12.71 -1.87 -11.04
N ASP A 67 13.80 -2.22 -10.36
CA ASP A 67 13.94 -3.50 -9.65
C ASP A 67 12.89 -3.65 -8.56
N TRP A 68 12.65 -2.59 -7.79
CA TRP A 68 11.62 -2.57 -6.75
C TRP A 68 10.22 -2.79 -7.32
N ILE A 69 9.85 -2.07 -8.38
CA ILE A 69 8.54 -2.19 -9.03
C ILE A 69 8.33 -3.61 -9.58
N ASN A 70 9.34 -4.18 -10.23
CA ASN A 70 9.29 -5.55 -10.75
C ASN A 70 9.11 -6.59 -9.65
N MET A 71 9.86 -6.45 -8.55
CA MET A 71 9.73 -7.31 -7.37
C MET A 71 8.31 -7.24 -6.79
N GLN A 72 7.77 -6.02 -6.59
CA GLN A 72 6.42 -5.82 -6.05
C GLN A 72 5.34 -6.36 -6.98
N CYS A 73 5.48 -6.20 -8.30
CA CYS A 73 4.54 -6.78 -9.26
C CYS A 73 4.51 -8.31 -9.17
N LYS A 74 5.69 -8.94 -9.04
CA LYS A 74 5.81 -10.39 -8.90
C LYS A 74 5.23 -10.90 -7.58
N GLU A 75 5.56 -10.27 -6.46
CA GLU A 75 5.05 -10.66 -5.13
C GLU A 75 3.52 -10.57 -5.04
N ASN A 76 2.92 -9.61 -5.74
CA ASN A 76 1.47 -9.35 -5.67
C ASN A 76 0.64 -10.00 -6.79
N GLU A 77 1.24 -10.79 -7.68
CA GLU A 77 0.55 -11.40 -8.84
C GLU A 77 -0.64 -12.28 -8.42
N ALA A 78 -0.45 -13.09 -7.38
CA ALA A 78 -1.51 -13.96 -6.85
C ALA A 78 -2.70 -13.16 -6.28
N ILE A 79 -2.42 -12.01 -5.64
CA ILE A 79 -3.44 -11.12 -5.09
C ILE A 79 -4.19 -10.44 -6.22
N ARG A 80 -3.47 -9.90 -7.21
CA ARG A 80 -4.06 -9.29 -8.41
C ARG A 80 -5.01 -10.26 -9.11
N THR A 81 -4.58 -11.51 -9.30
CA THR A 81 -5.40 -12.57 -9.91
C THR A 81 -6.65 -12.85 -9.09
N LYS A 82 -6.53 -13.01 -7.76
CA LYS A 82 -7.68 -13.26 -6.88
C LYS A 82 -8.68 -12.11 -6.89
N LEU A 83 -8.23 -10.85 -6.85
CA LEU A 83 -9.13 -9.69 -6.91
C LEU A 83 -9.85 -9.59 -8.26
N GLN A 84 -9.17 -9.93 -9.36
CA GLN A 84 -9.79 -9.98 -10.68
C GLN A 84 -10.88 -11.05 -10.74
N GLN A 85 -10.65 -12.23 -10.18
CA GLN A 85 -11.64 -13.30 -10.08
C GLN A 85 -12.85 -12.89 -9.24
N GLU A 86 -12.62 -12.27 -8.07
CA GLU A 86 -13.69 -11.76 -7.20
C GLU A 86 -14.56 -10.71 -7.94
N TYR A 87 -13.93 -9.83 -8.73
CA TYR A 87 -14.64 -8.85 -9.55
C TYR A 87 -15.52 -9.52 -10.61
N GLU A 88 -14.99 -10.49 -11.36
CA GLU A 88 -15.73 -11.21 -12.40
C GLU A 88 -16.89 -12.02 -11.82
N GLN A 89 -16.67 -12.69 -10.69
CA GLN A 89 -17.72 -13.41 -9.96
C GLN A 89 -18.83 -12.47 -9.49
N SER A 90 -18.48 -11.29 -8.95
CA SER A 90 -19.46 -10.30 -8.49
C SER A 90 -20.34 -9.77 -9.64
N LYS A 91 -19.79 -9.64 -10.85
CA LYS A 91 -20.60 -9.26 -12.03
C LYS A 91 -21.56 -10.36 -12.44
N ASN A 92 -21.11 -11.61 -12.42
CA ASN A 92 -21.91 -12.76 -12.86
C ASN A 92 -23.01 -13.14 -11.85
N GLN A 93 -22.79 -12.92 -10.55
CA GLN A 93 -23.80 -13.17 -9.49
C GLN A 93 -25.00 -12.21 -9.54
N THR A 94 -24.94 -11.12 -10.31
CA THR A 94 -26.12 -10.28 -10.61
C THR A 94 -27.21 -11.02 -11.42
N GLN A 95 -26.99 -12.30 -11.79
CA GLN A 95 -27.96 -13.14 -12.53
C GLN A 95 -28.41 -14.44 -11.82
N SER A 96 -27.96 -14.76 -10.60
CA SER A 96 -28.43 -15.97 -9.91
C SER A 96 -28.46 -15.81 -8.38
N ASN A 97 -29.67 -15.76 -7.82
CA ASN A 97 -29.98 -15.80 -6.39
C ASN A 97 -29.77 -17.20 -5.80
N ASP A 98 -28.55 -17.74 -5.83
CA ASP A 98 -28.20 -18.91 -5.02
C ASP A 98 -27.04 -18.57 -4.10
N SER A 99 -27.42 -18.11 -2.90
CA SER A 99 -26.57 -18.00 -1.73
C SER A 99 -26.18 -19.39 -1.26
N SER A 100 -25.10 -19.93 -1.83
CA SER A 100 -24.33 -20.96 -1.15
C SER A 100 -23.18 -20.28 -0.42
N ASP A 101 -23.32 -20.22 0.90
CA ASP A 101 -22.26 -19.87 1.84
C ASP A 101 -20.99 -20.64 1.47
N GLN A 102 -19.96 -19.91 1.05
CA GLN A 102 -18.60 -20.42 1.00
C GLN A 102 -18.11 -20.49 2.46
N ASP A 103 -18.52 -21.55 3.15
CA ASP A 103 -18.33 -21.82 4.58
C ASP A 103 -16.88 -22.26 4.89
N GLY A 104 -15.92 -21.42 4.49
CA GLY A 104 -14.50 -21.54 4.81
C GLY A 104 -14.02 -20.29 5.53
N PRO A 105 -13.06 -20.40 6.48
CA PRO A 105 -12.49 -19.22 7.12
C PRO A 105 -11.93 -18.24 6.08
N PRO A 106 -12.05 -16.92 6.28
CA PRO A 106 -11.56 -15.93 5.34
C PRO A 106 -10.08 -16.17 5.00
N LYS A 107 -9.76 -16.35 3.72
CA LYS A 107 -8.37 -16.48 3.28
C LYS A 107 -7.71 -15.11 3.28
N PHE A 108 -6.97 -14.82 4.34
CA PHE A 108 -6.19 -13.60 4.51
C PHE A 108 -4.93 -13.59 3.64
N PHE A 109 -4.49 -12.38 3.26
CA PHE A 109 -3.22 -12.13 2.58
C PHE A 109 -2.14 -11.77 3.59
N ASP A 110 -0.92 -12.16 3.28
CA ASP A 110 0.26 -11.88 4.12
C ASP A 110 1.01 -10.61 3.70
N VAL A 111 0.53 -9.92 2.67
CA VAL A 111 1.18 -8.74 2.10
C VAL A 111 0.14 -7.65 1.82
N CYS A 112 0.59 -6.40 1.90
CA CYS A 112 -0.20 -5.24 1.58
C CYS A 112 0.03 -4.82 0.12
N ALA A 113 -0.84 -5.26 -0.78
CA ALA A 113 -0.67 -5.04 -2.22
C ALA A 113 -0.93 -3.59 -2.66
N PHE A 114 -1.79 -2.85 -1.95
CA PHE A 114 -2.08 -1.44 -2.25
C PHE A 114 -1.02 -0.55 -1.63
N ARG A 115 -0.10 -0.03 -2.45
CA ARG A 115 1.06 0.73 -1.97
C ARG A 115 1.38 2.00 -2.72
N CYS A 116 0.99 2.13 -3.99
CA CYS A 116 1.26 3.30 -4.79
C CYS A 116 0.18 4.35 -4.52
N ILE A 117 0.55 5.48 -3.93
CA ILE A 117 -0.35 6.62 -3.77
C ILE A 117 -0.27 7.42 -5.06
N ARG A 118 -1.42 7.65 -5.69
CA ARG A 118 -1.51 8.31 -6.99
C ARG A 118 -2.54 9.43 -6.98
N GLU A 119 -2.21 10.54 -7.61
CA GLU A 119 -3.16 11.61 -7.92
C GLU A 119 -3.80 11.35 -9.28
N VAL A 120 -5.13 11.30 -9.34
CA VAL A 120 -5.86 11.22 -10.60
C VAL A 120 -5.94 12.61 -11.23
N THR A 121 -5.30 12.76 -12.39
CA THR A 121 -5.20 14.03 -13.12
C THR A 121 -6.24 14.17 -14.23
N GLU A 122 -6.82 13.05 -14.69
CA GLU A 122 -7.84 13.04 -15.73
C GLU A 122 -8.92 11.99 -15.43
N TYR A 123 -10.19 12.38 -15.62
CA TYR A 123 -11.35 11.52 -15.44
C TYR A 123 -12.16 11.38 -16.73
N ASP A 124 -12.68 10.18 -16.95
CA ASP A 124 -13.69 9.95 -17.98
C ASP A 124 -15.01 10.58 -17.53
N LEU A 125 -15.48 11.58 -18.27
CA LEU A 125 -16.67 12.36 -17.90
C LEU A 125 -17.98 11.54 -17.91
N LYS A 126 -18.01 10.38 -18.58
CA LYS A 126 -19.21 9.54 -18.69
C LYS A 126 -19.30 8.53 -17.56
N THR A 127 -18.17 7.93 -17.20
CA THR A 127 -18.07 6.80 -16.26
C THR A 127 -17.52 7.22 -14.90
N GLY A 128 -16.90 8.40 -14.80
CA GLY A 128 -16.17 8.84 -13.61
C GLY A 128 -14.88 8.04 -13.35
N ALA A 129 -14.42 7.24 -14.32
CA ALA A 129 -13.22 6.44 -14.21
C ALA A 129 -11.96 7.32 -14.26
N ALA A 130 -10.92 6.95 -13.51
CA ALA A 130 -9.61 7.55 -13.70
C ALA A 130 -9.07 7.15 -15.08
N LEU A 131 -8.72 8.14 -15.91
CA LEU A 131 -8.07 7.96 -17.22
C LEU A 131 -6.56 8.10 -17.11
N LYS A 132 -6.10 9.05 -16.30
CA LYS A 132 -4.68 9.27 -16.02
C LYS A 132 -4.49 9.57 -14.55
N ASP A 133 -3.40 9.07 -14.02
CA ASP A 133 -2.93 9.33 -12.68
C ASP A 133 -1.40 9.39 -12.66
N VAL A 134 -0.85 10.00 -11.61
CA VAL A 134 0.60 10.18 -11.43
C VAL A 134 0.99 9.65 -10.07
N PHE A 135 2.12 8.96 -9.97
CA PHE A 135 2.68 8.48 -8.72
C PHE A 135 3.16 9.66 -7.86
N ILE A 136 2.66 9.74 -6.62
CA ILE A 136 3.01 10.85 -5.71
C ILE A 136 3.66 10.38 -4.42
N GLY A 137 3.75 9.08 -4.19
CA GLY A 137 4.37 8.51 -3.00
C GLY A 137 3.93 7.08 -2.74
N SER A 138 4.37 6.54 -1.60
CA SER A 138 4.08 5.16 -1.24
C SER A 138 3.69 5.01 0.23
N ILE A 139 2.86 4.01 0.48
CA ILE A 139 2.51 3.52 1.81
C ILE A 139 2.65 2.00 1.83
N SER A 140 3.14 1.43 2.92
CA SER A 140 3.29 -0.01 3.07
C SER A 140 2.90 -0.46 4.47
N ILE A 141 2.22 -1.60 4.54
CA ILE A 141 2.03 -2.37 5.76
C ILE A 141 2.78 -3.69 5.57
N THR A 142 3.86 -3.88 6.30
CA THR A 142 4.74 -5.06 6.22
C THR A 142 4.92 -5.66 7.60
N ARG A 143 5.47 -6.87 7.72
CA ARG A 143 5.81 -7.41 9.05
C ARG A 143 6.80 -6.47 9.74
N TYR A 144 6.57 -6.19 11.01
CA TYR A 144 7.28 -5.14 11.74
C TYR A 144 8.76 -5.48 11.95
N ALA A 145 9.62 -4.48 11.81
CA ALA A 145 11.06 -4.64 11.89
C ALA A 145 11.62 -4.54 13.33
N PHE A 146 10.79 -4.29 14.35
CA PHE A 146 11.19 -4.18 15.77
C PHE A 146 12.23 -3.09 16.03
N TYR A 147 11.93 -1.85 15.62
CA TYR A 147 12.82 -0.69 15.72
C TYR A 147 13.20 -0.29 17.16
N GLU A 148 12.45 -0.76 18.15
CA GLU A 148 12.78 -0.60 19.57
C GLU A 148 13.98 -1.44 20.02
N LEU A 149 14.40 -2.41 19.20
CA LEU A 149 15.58 -3.24 19.44
C LEU A 149 16.77 -2.71 18.63
N GLU A 150 17.97 -2.86 19.19
CA GLU A 150 19.20 -2.37 18.58
C GLU A 150 19.41 -2.96 17.16
N TYR A 151 19.82 -2.11 16.22
CA TYR A 151 20.07 -2.50 14.85
C TYR A 151 21.19 -3.54 14.77
N GLY A 152 20.95 -4.66 14.09
CA GLY A 152 21.90 -5.77 13.97
C GLY A 152 22.08 -6.62 15.23
N SER A 153 21.25 -6.42 16.26
CA SER A 153 21.28 -7.28 17.46
C SER A 153 20.57 -8.61 17.22
N SER A 154 21.06 -9.68 17.86
CA SER A 154 20.41 -11.00 17.83
C SER A 154 18.97 -10.94 18.35
N ALA A 155 18.71 -10.09 19.35
CA ALA A 155 17.37 -9.89 19.89
C ALA A 155 16.40 -9.35 18.82
N ARG A 156 16.85 -8.43 17.95
CA ARG A 156 16.05 -7.90 16.84
C ARG A 156 15.82 -8.96 15.77
N GLU A 157 16.85 -9.69 15.40
CA GLU A 157 16.76 -10.80 14.42
C GLU A 157 15.80 -11.90 14.89
N GLU A 158 15.90 -12.34 16.15
CA GLU A 158 15.00 -13.32 16.75
C GLU A 158 13.55 -12.84 16.83
N ALA A 159 13.33 -11.54 17.12
CA ALA A 159 11.98 -10.97 17.11
C ALA A 159 11.38 -10.93 15.70
N GLN A 160 12.17 -10.53 14.71
CA GLN A 160 11.77 -10.53 13.30
C GLN A 160 11.47 -11.94 12.79
N ALA A 161 12.35 -12.91 13.06
CA ALA A 161 12.18 -14.30 12.67
C ALA A 161 10.90 -14.89 13.27
N ARG A 162 10.71 -14.75 14.59
CA ARG A 162 9.46 -15.19 15.25
C ARG A 162 8.23 -14.55 14.65
N ASN A 163 8.27 -13.24 14.39
CA ASN A 163 7.14 -12.56 13.78
C ASN A 163 6.90 -13.02 12.34
N ASN A 164 7.93 -13.32 11.55
CA ASN A 164 7.83 -13.79 10.16
C ASN A 164 7.30 -15.22 10.03
N GLU A 165 7.53 -16.07 11.03
CA GLU A 165 7.04 -17.46 11.05
C GLU A 165 5.53 -17.56 11.35
N ILE A 166 4.91 -16.51 11.90
CA ILE A 166 3.49 -16.52 12.23
C ILE A 166 2.66 -16.63 10.93
N PRO A 167 1.74 -17.59 10.78
CA PRO A 167 0.94 -17.74 9.56
C PRO A 167 0.04 -16.53 9.26
N ALA A 168 -0.15 -16.25 7.97
CA ALA A 168 -0.99 -15.15 7.49
C ALA A 168 -2.39 -15.15 8.14
N GLY A 169 -2.85 -13.96 8.54
CA GLY A 169 -4.13 -13.78 9.20
C GLY A 169 -4.16 -14.14 10.69
N ASN A 170 -3.05 -14.55 11.30
CA ASN A 170 -2.99 -14.67 12.75
C ASN A 170 -2.99 -13.28 13.41
N LYS A 171 -3.77 -13.13 14.50
CA LYS A 171 -3.92 -11.87 15.25
C LYS A 171 -2.64 -11.39 15.96
N ASP A 172 -1.69 -12.29 16.18
CA ASP A 172 -0.45 -12.01 16.90
C ASP A 172 0.65 -11.45 15.98
N ILE A 173 0.41 -11.39 14.66
CA ILE A 173 1.34 -10.72 13.73
C ILE A 173 1.44 -9.25 14.11
N VAL A 174 2.67 -8.79 14.34
CA VAL A 174 2.98 -7.38 14.50
C VAL A 174 3.29 -6.80 13.12
N TRP A 175 2.43 -5.90 12.66
CA TRP A 175 2.61 -5.16 11.42
C TRP A 175 3.32 -3.84 11.66
N GLY A 176 4.10 -3.40 10.68
CA GLY A 176 4.81 -2.13 10.60
C GLY A 176 4.23 -1.24 9.51
N LEU A 177 4.30 0.07 9.71
CA LEU A 177 3.89 1.07 8.72
C LEU A 177 5.12 1.80 8.17
N GLY A 178 5.31 1.76 6.85
CA GLY A 178 6.26 2.60 6.12
C GLY A 178 5.51 3.54 5.19
N ASN A 179 6.02 4.76 4.98
CA ASN A 179 5.47 5.65 3.97
C ASN A 179 6.43 6.79 3.61
N TYR A 180 6.20 7.35 2.42
CA TYR A 180 6.76 8.63 1.98
C TYR A 180 5.79 9.27 0.99
N LEU A 181 5.93 10.58 0.81
CA LEU A 181 5.14 11.36 -0.13
C LEU A 181 6.04 12.42 -0.76
N SER A 182 5.81 12.74 -2.03
CA SER A 182 6.46 13.87 -2.70
C SER A 182 6.24 15.15 -1.87
N PRO A 183 7.27 16.00 -1.69
CA PRO A 183 7.17 17.23 -0.89
C PRO A 183 6.03 18.16 -1.31
N LYS A 184 5.66 18.15 -2.58
CA LYS A 184 4.54 18.93 -3.14
C LYS A 184 3.21 18.65 -2.44
N TYR A 185 3.06 17.48 -1.83
CA TYR A 185 1.82 17.00 -1.19
C TYR A 185 1.89 16.97 0.34
N HIS A 186 2.99 17.43 0.94
CA HIS A 186 3.14 17.46 2.40
C HIS A 186 2.13 18.41 3.04
N GLY A 187 1.71 18.09 4.27
CA GLY A 187 0.81 18.94 5.05
C GLY A 187 -0.65 18.98 4.59
N GLN A 188 -1.03 18.22 3.55
CA GLN A 188 -2.39 18.22 2.99
C GLN A 188 -3.32 17.14 3.59
N GLY A 189 -2.85 16.38 4.59
CA GLY A 189 -3.64 15.30 5.21
C GLY A 189 -3.77 14.02 4.36
N ILE A 190 -3.19 13.99 3.14
CA ILE A 190 -3.25 12.86 2.22
C ILE A 190 -2.74 11.57 2.87
N MET A 191 -1.55 11.59 3.50
CA MET A 191 -0.98 10.39 4.10
C MET A 191 -1.80 9.85 5.28
N THR A 192 -2.34 10.74 6.14
CA THR A 192 -3.24 10.33 7.23
C THR A 192 -4.50 9.64 6.69
N LEU A 193 -5.10 10.20 5.63
CA LEU A 193 -6.23 9.56 4.97
C LEU A 193 -5.83 8.25 4.28
N ALA A 194 -4.64 8.18 3.68
CA ALA A 194 -4.13 6.95 3.06
C ALA A 194 -3.95 5.83 4.08
N VAL A 195 -3.35 6.11 5.24
CA VAL A 195 -3.20 5.15 6.35
C VAL A 195 -4.57 4.65 6.81
N ARG A 196 -5.51 5.55 7.08
CA ARG A 196 -6.86 5.19 7.55
C ARG A 196 -7.62 4.34 6.53
N THR A 197 -7.59 4.75 5.25
CA THR A 197 -8.20 4.01 4.15
C THR A 197 -7.57 2.62 4.04
N LEU A 198 -6.24 2.52 4.03
CA LEU A 198 -5.55 1.25 3.88
C LEU A 198 -5.85 0.28 5.04
N ILE A 199 -5.86 0.77 6.29
CA ILE A 199 -6.18 -0.05 7.46
C ILE A 199 -7.63 -0.55 7.38
N ARG A 200 -8.58 0.35 7.14
CA ARG A 200 -10.03 0.04 7.16
C ARG A 200 -10.43 -0.85 5.98
N ASP A 201 -9.95 -0.53 4.79
CA ASP A 201 -10.46 -1.10 3.54
C ASP A 201 -9.66 -2.30 3.05
N TRP A 202 -8.42 -2.47 3.54
CA TRP A 202 -7.56 -3.58 3.19
C TRP A 202 -7.03 -4.34 4.41
N ALA A 203 -6.25 -3.71 5.29
CA ALA A 203 -5.44 -4.45 6.25
C ALA A 203 -6.27 -5.23 7.28
N ILE A 204 -7.32 -4.63 7.85
CA ILE A 204 -8.25 -5.35 8.74
C ILE A 204 -9.00 -6.45 7.97
N PRO A 205 -9.78 -6.16 6.91
CA PRO A 205 -10.64 -7.16 6.29
C PRO A 205 -9.88 -8.24 5.50
N ARG A 206 -8.69 -7.93 4.98
CA ARG A 206 -7.97 -8.80 4.03
C ARG A 206 -6.64 -9.33 4.57
N MET A 207 -6.06 -8.74 5.61
CA MET A 207 -4.84 -9.25 6.26
C MET A 207 -5.07 -9.67 7.72
N ASN A 208 -6.27 -9.48 8.27
CA ASN A 208 -6.60 -9.67 9.69
C ASN A 208 -5.70 -8.84 10.64
N LEU A 209 -5.42 -7.59 10.27
CA LEU A 209 -4.57 -6.72 11.08
C LEU A 209 -5.17 -6.45 12.46
N HIS A 210 -4.40 -6.75 13.51
CA HIS A 210 -4.75 -6.49 14.91
C HIS A 210 -3.72 -5.64 15.63
N ILE A 211 -2.43 -5.86 15.35
CA ILE A 211 -1.32 -5.15 15.98
C ILE A 211 -0.57 -4.38 14.89
N LEU A 212 -0.62 -3.05 14.95
CA LEU A 212 0.16 -2.16 14.10
C LEU A 212 1.08 -1.32 14.96
N LYS A 213 2.39 -1.41 14.69
CA LYS A 213 3.40 -0.51 15.25
C LYS A 213 3.87 0.45 14.16
N ALA A 214 3.89 1.73 14.49
CA ALA A 214 4.45 2.76 13.64
C ALA A 214 5.64 3.39 14.34
N SER A 215 6.72 3.56 13.58
CA SER A 215 7.97 4.15 14.06
C SER A 215 8.43 5.22 13.10
N TYR A 216 9.09 6.25 13.62
CA TYR A 216 9.62 7.34 12.82
C TYR A 216 10.94 7.83 13.42
N LEU A 217 11.82 8.36 12.57
CA LEU A 217 13.10 8.93 13.03
C LEU A 217 12.86 10.16 13.91
N VAL A 218 13.64 10.28 14.98
CA VAL A 218 13.58 11.43 15.89
C VAL A 218 13.79 12.72 15.08
N GLY A 219 12.89 13.68 15.23
CA GLY A 219 12.88 14.93 14.47
C GLY A 219 12.00 14.92 13.22
N ASN A 220 11.53 13.76 12.75
CA ASN A 220 10.58 13.67 11.64
C ASN A 220 9.18 14.14 12.08
N THR A 221 8.95 15.45 12.02
CA THR A 221 7.69 16.07 12.44
C THR A 221 6.51 15.67 11.54
N GLY A 222 6.77 15.38 10.26
CA GLY A 222 5.77 14.95 9.29
C GLY A 222 5.16 13.60 9.67
N SER A 223 5.98 12.56 9.77
CA SER A 223 5.52 11.23 10.18
C SER A 223 4.93 11.25 11.59
N SER A 224 5.53 12.01 12.51
CA SER A 224 5.00 12.16 13.88
C SER A 224 3.57 12.71 13.92
N LYS A 225 3.19 13.61 13.00
CA LYS A 225 1.80 14.08 12.86
C LYS A 225 0.90 13.01 12.25
N VAL A 226 1.36 12.32 11.20
CA VAL A 226 0.59 11.23 10.56
C VAL A 226 0.22 10.17 11.58
N MET A 227 1.14 9.73 12.43
CA MET A 227 0.90 8.63 13.38
C MET A 227 0.04 9.00 14.59
N ARG A 228 -0.14 10.30 14.88
CA ARG A 228 -0.97 10.76 16.00
C ARG A 228 -2.45 10.94 15.65
N HIS A 229 -2.80 10.88 14.37
CA HIS A 229 -4.15 11.15 13.86
C HIS A 229 -4.72 9.94 13.16
#